data_AF-A0A961KAZ6-F1
#
_entry.id   AF-A0A961KAZ6-F1
#
_cell.length_a   1.000
_cell.length_b   1.000
_cell.length_c   1.000
_cell.angle_alpha   90.00
_cell.angle_beta   90.00
_cell.angle_gamma   90.00
#
_symmetry.space_group_name_H-M   'P 1'
#
loop_
_entity.id
_entity.type
_entity.pdbx_description
1 polymer ?
#
loop_
_entity_poly.entity_id
_entity_poly.type
_entity_poly.pdbx_seq_one_letter_code
_entity_poly.pdbx_strand_id
1 'polypeptide(L)' 'MSLFSKLFGGGSAASEPEPETYEGFRIFPEPIKESGGYRLGARIEKEVGGETRVHQLIRADVFQSEEEAMKFSVS' A
#
# COMPACT_ATOMS: atom_id res chain seq x y z
N MET A 1 15.23 -24.12 12.63
CA MET A 1 15.62 -22.87 13.31
C MET A 1 16.00 -21.83 12.28
N SER A 2 15.41 -20.65 12.42
CA SER A 2 15.25 -19.59 11.43
C SER A 2 16.57 -18.89 11.04
N LEU A 3 16.95 -19.04 9.78
CA LEU A 3 17.87 -18.12 9.07
C LEU A 3 17.20 -17.41 7.87
N PHE A 4 16.02 -17.86 7.44
CA PHE A 4 15.28 -17.23 6.33
C PHE A 4 14.30 -16.12 6.77
N SER A 5 13.89 -16.07 8.04
CA SER A 5 12.90 -15.08 8.52
C SER A 5 13.51 -13.69 8.80
N LYS A 6 14.82 -13.51 8.61
CA LYS A 6 15.53 -12.23 8.84
C LYS A 6 15.85 -11.47 7.55
N LEU A 7 15.54 -12.04 6.38
CA LEU A 7 15.73 -11.39 5.08
C LEU A 7 14.42 -10.76 4.54
N PHE A 8 13.28 -11.07 5.16
CA PHE A 8 12.02 -10.34 4.99
C PHE A 8 11.80 -9.41 6.18
N GLY A 9 12.43 -8.24 6.10
CA GLY A 9 12.04 -6.99 6.76
C GLY A 9 11.35 -7.12 8.12
N GLY A 10 12.15 -7.22 9.18
CA GLY A 10 11.75 -6.78 10.51
C GLY A 10 11.64 -5.24 10.51
N GLY A 11 10.55 -4.72 9.98
CA GLY A 11 10.07 -3.37 10.20
C GLY A 11 8.86 -3.45 11.11
N SER A 12 8.82 -2.61 12.15
CA SER A 12 7.69 -2.49 13.07
C SER A 12 6.36 -2.68 12.37
N ALA A 13 5.51 -3.55 12.90
CA ALA A 13 4.07 -3.46 12.67
C ALA A 13 3.58 -2.15 13.31
N ALA A 14 3.90 -1.02 12.67
CA ALA A 14 3.03 0.13 12.69
C ALA A 14 1.68 -0.40 12.20
N SER A 15 0.61 -0.16 12.95
CA SER A 15 -0.74 -0.55 12.56
C SER A 15 -0.95 -0.11 11.11
N GLU A 16 -0.86 -1.04 10.17
CA GLU A 16 -1.12 -0.73 8.77
C GLU A 16 -2.55 -0.19 8.72
N PRO A 17 -2.81 0.92 8.01
CA PRO A 17 -4.16 1.41 7.85
C PRO A 17 -5.05 0.28 7.34
N GLU A 18 -6.27 0.15 7.88
CA GLU A 18 -7.18 -0.91 7.47
C GLU A 18 -7.41 -0.81 5.95
N PRO A 19 -7.21 -1.90 5.20
CA PRO A 19 -7.36 -1.87 3.76
C PRO A 19 -8.83 -1.69 3.37
N GLU A 20 -9.06 -0.93 2.31
CA GLU A 20 -10.36 -0.91 1.67
C GLU A 20 -10.55 -2.18 0.85
N THR A 21 -11.74 -2.79 0.93
CA THR A 21 -12.05 -4.02 0.19
C THR A 21 -13.02 -3.73 -0.94
N TYR A 22 -12.64 -4.08 -2.17
CA TYR A 22 -13.46 -3.90 -3.36
C TYR A 22 -13.34 -5.12 -4.28
N GLU A 23 -14.43 -5.79 -4.64
CA GLU A 23 -14.44 -6.94 -5.57
C GLU A 23 -13.39 -8.05 -5.29
N GLY A 24 -13.16 -8.31 -4.00
CA GLY A 24 -12.17 -9.29 -3.53
C GLY A 24 -10.71 -8.82 -3.63
N PHE A 25 -10.48 -7.55 -3.97
CA PHE A 25 -9.21 -6.86 -3.81
C PHE A 25 -9.13 -6.22 -2.42
N ARG A 26 -7.93 -6.24 -1.84
CA ARG A 26 -7.57 -5.47 -0.64
C ARG A 26 -6.67 -4.32 -1.10
N ILE A 27 -7.09 -3.09 -0.86
CA ILE A 27 -6.42 -1.88 -1.33
C ILE A 27 -5.88 -1.15 -0.11
N PHE A 28 -4.56 -1.07 -0.03
CA PHE A 28 -3.83 -0.38 1.03
C PHE A 28 -3.38 0.97 0.49
N PRO A 29 -3.92 2.10 0.98
CA PRO A 29 -3.37 3.42 0.67
C PRO A 29 -1.91 3.48 1.09
N GLU A 30 -1.01 3.74 0.14
CA GLU A 30 0.42 3.89 0.38
C GLU A 30 0.95 5.11 -0.40
N PRO A 31 0.54 6.36 -0.04
CA PRO A 31 1.08 7.55 -0.68
C PRO A 31 2.60 7.65 -0.53
N ILE A 32 3.26 8.15 -1.57
CA ILE A 32 4.72 8.24 -1.61
C ILE A 32 5.12 9.69 -1.33
N LYS A 33 5.85 9.93 -0.24
CA LYS A 33 6.41 11.25 0.05
C LYS A 33 7.46 11.64 -1.01
N GLU A 34 7.32 12.83 -1.57
CA GLU A 34 8.27 13.41 -2.53
C GLU A 34 8.53 14.90 -2.21
N SER A 35 9.44 15.53 -2.94
CA SER A 35 9.84 16.92 -2.71
C SER A 35 8.70 17.93 -2.84
N GLY A 36 7.68 17.62 -3.67
CA GLY A 36 6.55 18.50 -3.97
C GLY A 36 5.25 18.17 -3.23
N GLY A 37 5.25 17.16 -2.35
CA GLY A 37 4.05 16.69 -1.67
C GLY A 37 4.03 15.16 -1.50
N TYR A 38 2.85 14.58 -1.66
CA TYR A 38 2.59 13.15 -1.56
C TYR A 38 2.02 12.66 -2.87
N ARG A 39 2.79 11.85 -3.59
CA ARG A 39 2.32 11.18 -4.81
C ARG A 39 1.28 10.13 -4.43
N LEU A 40 0.19 10.08 -5.18
CA LEU A 40 -0.85 9.07 -4.98
C LEU A 40 -0.29 7.68 -5.26
N GLY A 41 -0.44 6.78 -4.29
CA GLY A 41 -0.03 5.39 -4.40
C GLY A 41 -0.86 4.45 -3.54
N ALA A 42 -0.94 3.20 -3.95
CA ALA A 42 -1.61 2.14 -3.21
C ALA A 42 -1.01 0.76 -3.53
N ARG A 43 -1.06 -0.15 -2.58
CA ARG A 43 -0.82 -1.58 -2.81
C ARG A 43 -2.15 -2.30 -2.95
N ILE A 44 -2.34 -2.97 -4.06
CA ILE A 44 -3.56 -3.73 -4.36
C ILE A 44 -3.23 -5.22 -4.31
N GLU A 45 -3.91 -5.95 -3.44
CA GLU A 45 -3.74 -7.39 -3.26
C GLU A 45 -4.99 -8.17 -3.62
N LYS A 46 -4.82 -9.35 -4.22
CA LYS A 46 -5.91 -10.31 -4.43
C LYS A 46 -5.40 -11.74 -4.37
N GLU A 47 -6.16 -12.62 -3.75
CA GLU A 47 -5.88 -14.06 -3.80
C GLU A 47 -6.37 -14.63 -5.14
N VAL A 48 -5.48 -15.33 -5.84
CA VAL A 48 -5.76 -16.01 -7.10
C VAL A 48 -5.17 -17.41 -7.04
N GLY A 49 -6.02 -18.43 -6.94
CA GLY A 49 -5.59 -19.83 -6.90
C GLY A 49 -4.77 -20.20 -5.66
N GLY A 50 -5.04 -19.57 -4.51
CA GLY A 50 -4.30 -19.78 -3.27
C GLY A 50 -3.00 -18.98 -3.16
N GLU A 51 -2.69 -18.13 -4.14
CA GLU A 51 -1.55 -17.21 -4.10
C GLU A 51 -2.01 -15.75 -4.00
N THR A 52 -1.41 -14.98 -3.09
CA THR A 52 -1.61 -13.53 -3.04
C THR A 52 -0.83 -12.85 -4.17
N ARG A 53 -1.54 -12.25 -5.11
CA ARG A 53 -1.00 -11.36 -6.14
C ARG A 53 -1.00 -9.93 -5.62
N VAL A 54 0.07 -9.20 -5.91
CA VAL A 54 0.27 -7.82 -5.46
C VAL A 54 0.53 -6.93 -6.68
N HIS A 55 -0.16 -5.80 -6.74
CA HIS A 55 0.06 -4.74 -7.71
C HIS A 55 0.33 -3.42 -7.00
N GLN A 56 1.40 -2.73 -7.39
CA GLN A 56 1.70 -1.40 -6.89
C GLN A 56 1.15 -0.33 -7.84
N LEU A 57 0.16 0.42 -7.35
CA LEU A 57 -0.40 1.59 -8.00
C LEU A 57 0.47 2.80 -7.67
N ILE A 58 0.97 3.47 -8.70
CA ILE A 58 1.67 4.75 -8.59
C ILE A 58 1.08 5.67 -9.64
N ARG A 59 0.49 6.80 -9.23
CA ARG A 59 -0.10 7.78 -10.14
C ARG A 59 0.78 9.04 -10.27
N ALA A 60 0.50 9.83 -11.30
CA ALA A 60 1.21 11.09 -11.53
C ALA A 60 0.76 12.22 -10.58
N ASP A 61 -0.45 12.09 -10.02
CA ASP A 61 -1.06 13.05 -9.10
C ASP A 61 -0.22 13.22 -7.83
N VAL A 62 -0.05 14.47 -7.38
CA VAL A 62 0.66 14.84 -6.15
C VAL A 62 -0.22 15.78 -5.32
N PHE A 63 -0.41 15.44 -4.06
CA PHE A 63 -1.20 16.21 -3.08
C PHE A 63 -0.30 16.89 -2.07
N GLN A 64 -0.77 17.98 -1.46
CA GLN A 64 0.00 18.69 -0.43
C GLN A 64 -0.09 17.99 0.93
N SER A 65 -1.19 17.29 1.20
CA SER A 65 -1.42 16.54 2.43
C SER A 65 -1.34 15.03 2.20
N GLU A 66 -0.76 14.32 3.16
CA GLU A 66 -0.75 12.85 3.20
C GLU A 66 -2.16 12.28 3.32
N GLU A 67 -3.00 12.92 4.15
CA GLU A 67 -4.40 12.51 4.37
C GLU A 67 -5.22 12.61 3.08
N GLU A 68 -4.99 13.67 2.31
CA GLU A 68 -5.64 13.84 1.01
C GLU A 68 -5.18 12.77 0.02
N ALA A 69 -3.87 12.52 -0.06
CA ALA A 69 -3.34 11.45 -0.90
C ALA A 69 -3.88 10.06 -0.49
N MET A 70 -3.96 9.76 0.81
CA MET A 70 -4.54 8.52 1.33
C MET A 70 -5.99 8.35 0.89
N LYS A 71 -6.80 9.40 1.02
CA LYS A 71 -8.21 9.39 0.62
C LYS A 71 -8.38 9.13 -0.87
N PHE A 72 -7.58 9.76 -1.71
CA PHE A 72 -7.67 9.59 -3.17
C PHE A 72 -7.04 8.28 -3.68
N SER A 73 -6.25 7.58 -2.87
CA SER A 73 -5.69 6.27 -3.22
C SER A 73 -6.73 5.15 -3.29
N VAL A 74 -7.92 5.35 -2.70
CA VAL A 74 -9.01 4.36 -2.63
C VAL A 74 -10.34 4.85 -3.22
N SER A 75 -10.40 6.10 -3.70
CA SER A 75 -11.61 6.73 -4.26
C SER A 75 -11.94 6.33 -5.69
#